data_AF-A0A9D5K698-F1
#
_entry.id   AF-A0A9D5K698-F1
#
_cell.length_a   1.000
_cell.length_b   1.000
_cell.length_c   1.000
_cell.angle_alpha   90.00
_cell.angle_beta   90.00
_cell.angle_gamma   90.00
#
_symmetry.space_group_name_H-M   'P 1'
#
loop_
_entity.id
_entity.type
_entity.pdbx_description
1 polymer ?
#
loop_
_entity_poly.entity_id
_entity_poly.type
_entity_poly.pdbx_seq_one_letter_code
_entity_poly.pdbx_strand_id
1 'polypeptide(L)'
;MRGPELIQLADKWSGRKFAFKNVSAVNLETVGGVIALLKHTTQDQLDRWNADKVITTQSRDGFKYIQEALFSIRDDGSLGDPVEGAFLSHLGMPLENDDSLPMETRAIGGRAFSVADLVLDRDDVPFVRNWKGYYLRNWHPDFAERVERWVRNDWGEKADDILACATSESRMRFIASVSRHLYKAPYEMYSRYLGRRVPYKTGPETLRDIIAGHGGNCSEKAVALDMIRENFGIPGRLCLSGNDAVGEFPSFHLRRALERGSTMFTGRAQRFWEHYANVFEINGRRILADATGGPMPYLFCADSEDFFSQNKCLTVKFIAQEERFYYHDTSPDIAYDTVYNMEAFIPDIDLYHIFGPEEEDAPFGLLIRPDLWVCPNAYRGDEDFMKHTKEWNDYAESASRIHRLELYPTLAFSVEKKILTAKEQSDPTLIANLRAIETAFEKRCRYVWRDDRWRIGYVFCELEPRGESVSRR
;
A
#
# COMPACT_ATOMS: atom_id res chain seq x y z
N MET A 1 39.49 -15.05 2.20
CA MET A 1 39.16 -15.38 0.78
C MET A 1 38.79 -14.07 0.08
N ARG A 2 38.75 -13.94 -1.26
CA ARG A 2 38.15 -12.70 -1.82
C ARG A 2 36.64 -12.76 -1.58
N GLY A 3 36.08 -11.77 -0.88
CA GLY A 3 34.64 -11.66 -0.66
C GLY A 3 33.80 -11.51 -1.96
N PRO A 4 32.46 -11.50 -1.87
CA PRO A 4 31.58 -11.38 -3.03
C PRO A 4 31.85 -10.11 -3.84
N GLU A 5 31.73 -10.23 -5.17
CA GLU A 5 31.61 -9.08 -6.06
C GLU A 5 30.21 -8.46 -5.98
N LEU A 6 29.19 -9.29 -5.72
CA LEU A 6 27.79 -8.90 -5.58
C LEU A 6 27.15 -9.55 -4.36
N ILE A 7 26.41 -8.79 -3.58
CA ILE A 7 25.49 -9.31 -2.57
C ILE A 7 24.08 -9.05 -3.06
N GLN A 8 23.26 -10.10 -3.05
CA GLN A 8 21.82 -10.02 -3.26
C GLN A 8 21.14 -10.46 -1.97
N LEU A 9 20.13 -9.70 -1.56
CA LEU A 9 19.31 -10.05 -0.41
C LEU A 9 17.84 -9.82 -0.75
N ALA A 10 17.01 -10.84 -0.55
CA ALA A 10 15.56 -10.75 -0.69
C ALA A 10 14.85 -11.02 0.64
N ASP A 11 13.81 -10.25 0.95
CA ASP A 11 12.86 -10.61 2.00
C ASP A 11 11.93 -11.71 1.47
N LYS A 12 11.82 -12.79 2.25
CA LYS A 12 11.04 -13.98 1.89
C LYS A 12 9.57 -13.68 1.58
N TRP A 13 9.00 -12.71 2.30
CA TRP A 13 7.56 -12.49 2.33
C TRP A 13 7.11 -11.30 1.47
N SER A 14 7.79 -10.16 1.61
CA SER A 14 7.35 -8.91 0.98
C SER A 14 7.72 -8.81 -0.50
N GLY A 15 8.54 -9.73 -1.02
CA GLY A 15 9.10 -9.67 -2.37
C GLY A 15 10.10 -8.52 -2.60
N ARG A 16 10.47 -7.77 -1.55
CA ARG A 16 11.45 -6.69 -1.64
C ARG A 16 12.85 -7.27 -1.61
N LYS A 17 13.73 -6.72 -2.42
CA LYS A 17 15.11 -7.18 -2.55
C LYS A 17 16.02 -6.05 -2.96
N PHE A 18 17.31 -6.21 -2.70
CA PHE A 18 18.33 -5.36 -3.25
C PHE A 18 19.49 -6.18 -3.80
N ALA A 19 20.23 -5.57 -4.73
CA ALA A 19 21.53 -6.05 -5.14
C ALA A 19 22.55 -4.92 -4.94
N PHE A 20 23.70 -5.27 -4.37
CA PHE A 20 24.77 -4.35 -4.05
C PHE A 20 26.06 -4.85 -4.69
N LYS A 21 26.71 -3.98 -5.48
CA LYS A 21 28.06 -4.23 -5.98
C LYS A 21 29.06 -3.87 -4.90
N ASN A 22 29.91 -4.82 -4.54
CA ASN A 22 30.98 -4.58 -3.59
C ASN A 22 32.04 -3.67 -4.24
N VAL A 23 31.95 -2.37 -3.94
CA VAL A 23 32.84 -1.31 -4.48
C VAL A 23 34.06 -1.00 -3.60
N SER A 24 34.40 -1.91 -2.67
CA SER A 24 35.65 -2.02 -1.87
C SER A 24 35.72 -1.34 -0.49
N ALA A 25 36.60 -1.92 0.36
CA ALA A 25 36.96 -1.70 1.77
C ALA A 25 36.05 -2.30 2.88
N VAL A 26 34.81 -2.70 2.60
CA VAL A 26 34.00 -3.42 3.59
C VAL A 26 34.34 -4.91 3.53
N ASN A 27 34.87 -5.46 4.63
CA ASN A 27 35.10 -6.89 4.74
C ASN A 27 33.73 -7.61 4.85
N LEU A 28 33.24 -8.06 3.69
CA LEU A 28 31.99 -8.80 3.54
C LEU A 28 32.28 -10.29 3.36
N GLU A 29 33.24 -10.85 4.11
CA GLU A 29 33.54 -12.28 4.07
C GLU A 29 32.55 -13.12 4.90
N THR A 30 31.87 -12.51 5.86
CA THR A 30 30.92 -13.18 6.76
C THR A 30 29.53 -12.56 6.76
N VAL A 31 28.56 -13.33 7.25
CA VAL A 31 27.17 -12.89 7.48
C VAL A 31 27.11 -11.70 8.42
N GLY A 32 27.89 -11.72 9.51
CA GLY A 32 28.01 -10.61 10.44
C GLY A 32 28.53 -9.33 9.78
N GLY A 33 29.39 -9.45 8.76
CA GLY A 33 29.82 -8.31 7.95
C GLY A 33 28.67 -7.70 7.14
N VAL A 34 27.78 -8.51 6.59
CA VAL A 34 26.56 -8.06 5.87
C VAL A 34 25.59 -7.38 6.83
N ILE A 35 25.38 -7.97 8.02
CA ILE A 35 24.52 -7.39 9.07
C ILE A 35 25.09 -6.05 9.53
N ALA A 36 26.42 -5.94 9.74
CA ALA A 36 27.06 -4.68 10.08
C ALA A 36 26.92 -3.62 8.97
N LEU A 37 27.07 -4.02 7.71
CA LEU A 37 26.81 -3.14 6.55
C LEU A 37 25.38 -2.61 6.59
N LEU A 38 24.40 -3.49 6.72
CA LEU A 38 22.99 -3.11 6.83
C LEU A 38 22.77 -2.20 8.05
N LYS A 39 23.36 -2.48 9.20
CA LYS A 39 23.17 -1.70 10.42
C LYS A 39 23.68 -0.26 10.31
N HIS A 40 24.85 -0.07 9.70
CA HIS A 40 25.59 1.19 9.76
C HIS A 40 25.47 2.06 8.50
N THR A 41 24.89 1.54 7.42
CA THR A 41 24.65 2.33 6.21
C THR A 41 23.52 3.34 6.45
N THR A 42 23.83 4.63 6.30
CA THR A 42 22.86 5.72 6.46
C THR A 42 22.09 5.99 5.17
N GLN A 43 20.99 6.74 5.27
CA GLN A 43 20.22 7.20 4.10
C GLN A 43 21.11 8.02 3.14
N ASP A 44 21.92 8.95 3.64
CA ASP A 44 22.85 9.74 2.82
C ASP A 44 23.87 8.87 2.08
N GLN A 45 24.30 7.77 2.70
CA GLN A 45 25.20 6.83 2.05
C GLN A 45 24.49 6.05 0.94
N LEU A 46 23.25 5.62 1.18
CA LEU A 46 22.40 4.99 0.15
C LEU A 46 22.13 5.93 -1.03
N ASP A 47 21.84 7.21 -0.76
CA ASP A 47 21.58 8.20 -1.80
C ASP A 47 22.84 8.52 -2.60
N ARG A 48 24.02 8.59 -1.96
CA ARG A 48 25.31 8.69 -2.67
C ARG A 48 25.58 7.47 -3.54
N TRP A 49 25.40 6.25 -3.02
CA TRP A 49 25.57 5.03 -3.81
C TRP A 49 24.61 4.96 -5.01
N ASN A 50 23.38 5.47 -4.86
CA ASN A 50 22.44 5.55 -5.97
C ASN A 50 22.88 6.60 -7.01
N ALA A 51 23.31 7.78 -6.56
CA ALA A 51 23.82 8.84 -7.44
C ALA A 51 25.06 8.40 -8.23
N ASP A 52 25.98 7.70 -7.57
CA ASP A 52 27.20 7.14 -8.16
C ASP A 52 26.96 5.85 -8.97
N LYS A 53 25.70 5.40 -9.09
CA LYS A 53 25.28 4.18 -9.78
C LYS A 53 25.96 2.90 -9.28
N VAL A 54 26.33 2.87 -8.00
CA VAL A 54 26.78 1.66 -7.28
C VAL A 54 25.60 0.71 -7.07
N ILE A 55 24.44 1.28 -6.75
CA ILE A 55 23.15 0.59 -6.64
C ILE A 55 22.12 1.28 -7.52
N THR A 56 21.04 0.58 -7.86
CA THR A 56 19.87 1.17 -8.52
C THR A 56 18.94 1.81 -7.49
N THR A 57 18.03 2.70 -7.92
CA THR A 57 16.96 3.22 -7.05
C THR A 57 16.14 2.10 -6.41
N GLN A 58 15.83 1.05 -7.17
CA GLN A 58 15.13 -0.12 -6.64
C GLN A 58 15.93 -0.82 -5.53
N SER A 59 17.25 -0.98 -5.72
CA SER A 59 18.11 -1.59 -4.70
C SER A 59 18.29 -0.69 -3.48
N ARG A 60 18.33 0.64 -3.67
CA ARG A 60 18.35 1.60 -2.57
C ARG A 60 17.12 1.45 -1.67
N ASP A 61 15.94 1.43 -2.27
CA ASP A 61 14.68 1.33 -1.54
C ASP A 61 14.53 -0.06 -0.89
N GLY A 62 14.93 -1.12 -1.60
CA GLY A 62 14.95 -2.49 -1.07
C GLY A 62 15.93 -2.67 0.08
N PHE A 63 17.10 -2.00 0.03
CA PHE A 63 18.07 -2.01 1.12
C PHE A 63 17.48 -1.35 2.37
N LYS A 64 16.89 -0.16 2.22
CA LYS A 64 16.26 0.54 3.33
C LYS A 64 15.16 -0.30 3.99
N TYR A 65 14.30 -0.91 3.18
CA TYR A 65 13.27 -1.81 3.70
C TYR A 65 13.87 -3.00 4.47
N ILE A 66 14.89 -3.66 3.93
CA ILE A 66 15.52 -4.80 4.59
C ILE A 66 16.19 -4.39 5.91
N GLN A 67 16.76 -3.18 6.02
CA GLN A 67 17.21 -2.67 7.32
C GLN A 67 16.06 -2.60 8.33
N GLU A 68 14.93 -2.05 7.92
CA GLU A 68 13.75 -1.84 8.77
C GLU A 68 13.03 -3.15 9.14
N ALA A 69 13.20 -4.18 8.32
CA ALA A 69 12.70 -5.52 8.57
C ALA A 69 13.64 -6.36 9.47
N LEU A 70 14.95 -6.13 9.38
CA LEU A 70 15.97 -6.88 10.14
C LEU A 70 16.26 -6.27 11.51
N PHE A 71 16.17 -4.96 11.68
CA PHE A 71 16.51 -4.29 12.94
C PHE A 71 15.29 -3.65 13.60
N SER A 72 15.26 -3.69 14.93
CA SER A 72 14.32 -2.89 15.71
C SER A 72 14.48 -1.39 15.41
N ILE A 73 13.40 -0.62 15.51
CA ILE A 73 13.42 0.83 15.29
C ILE A 73 13.07 1.52 16.61
N ARG A 74 13.91 2.48 17.03
CA ARG A 74 13.71 3.30 18.23
C ARG A 74 12.85 4.52 17.91
N ASP A 75 12.30 5.17 18.93
CA ASP A 75 11.44 6.35 18.81
C ASP A 75 12.09 7.53 18.05
N ASP A 76 13.42 7.61 18.06
CA ASP A 76 14.19 8.63 17.34
C ASP A 76 14.48 8.24 15.87
N GLY A 77 13.93 7.12 15.40
CA GLY A 77 14.13 6.59 14.05
C GLY A 77 15.47 5.87 13.83
N SER A 78 16.30 5.77 14.87
CA SER A 78 17.54 4.99 14.80
C SER A 78 17.26 3.49 14.85
N LEU A 79 18.12 2.72 14.17
CA LEU A 79 18.06 1.26 14.24
C LEU A 79 18.60 0.81 15.60
N GLY A 80 17.96 -0.18 16.22
CA GLY A 80 18.40 -0.94 17.39
C GLY A 80 18.96 -2.32 17.00
N ASP A 81 18.93 -3.28 17.91
CA ASP A 81 19.47 -4.62 17.64
C ASP A 81 18.62 -5.38 16.62
N PRO A 82 19.18 -6.43 15.98
CA PRO A 82 18.40 -7.31 15.11
C PRO A 82 17.11 -7.78 15.81
N VAL A 83 16.02 -7.85 15.06
CA VAL A 83 14.73 -8.32 15.58
C VAL A 83 14.83 -9.81 15.90
N GLU A 84 14.36 -10.19 17.08
CA GLU A 84 14.29 -11.61 17.48
C GLU A 84 13.41 -12.40 16.49
N GLY A 85 13.90 -13.56 16.05
CA GLY A 85 13.25 -14.37 15.02
C GLY A 85 13.56 -13.97 13.56
N ALA A 86 14.26 -12.85 13.33
CA ALA A 86 14.76 -12.47 12.01
C ALA A 86 16.19 -12.97 11.80
N PHE A 87 16.45 -13.68 10.69
CA PHE A 87 17.79 -14.17 10.37
C PHE A 87 18.04 -14.22 8.86
N LEU A 88 19.32 -14.29 8.48
CA LEU A 88 19.70 -14.51 7.09
C LEU A 88 19.82 -16.01 6.83
N SER A 89 19.35 -16.44 5.66
CA SER A 89 19.40 -17.83 5.22
C SER A 89 19.91 -17.94 3.79
N HIS A 90 20.36 -19.13 3.42
CA HIS A 90 20.72 -19.48 2.05
C HIS A 90 20.21 -20.88 1.72
N LEU A 91 19.49 -21.02 0.61
CA LEU A 91 18.83 -22.27 0.21
C LEU A 91 17.95 -22.89 1.33
N GLY A 92 17.30 -22.02 2.12
CA GLY A 92 16.45 -22.43 3.24
C GLY A 92 17.19 -22.82 4.53
N MET A 93 18.52 -22.74 4.54
CA MET A 93 19.34 -23.00 5.72
C MET A 93 19.67 -21.68 6.44
N PRO A 94 19.34 -21.53 7.74
CA PRO A 94 19.75 -20.38 8.54
C PRO A 94 21.28 -20.25 8.58
N LEU A 95 21.77 -19.01 8.64
CA LEU A 95 23.20 -18.69 8.75
C LEU A 95 23.50 -17.95 10.05
N GLU A 96 24.64 -18.28 10.67
CA GLU A 96 25.18 -17.62 11.85
C GLU A 96 26.11 -16.45 11.48
N ASN A 97 26.40 -15.57 12.45
CA ASN A 97 27.16 -14.33 12.17
C ASN A 97 28.61 -14.58 11.71
N ASP A 98 29.24 -15.65 12.20
CA ASP A 98 30.61 -16.04 11.87
C ASP A 98 30.69 -16.93 10.61
N ASP A 99 29.56 -17.38 10.07
CA ASP A 99 29.52 -18.11 8.81
C ASP A 99 30.12 -17.28 7.67
N SER A 100 30.92 -17.98 6.86
CA SER A 100 31.39 -17.43 5.58
C SER A 100 30.21 -17.27 4.62
N LEU A 101 30.21 -16.22 3.82
CA LEU A 101 29.13 -16.01 2.86
C LEU A 101 29.08 -17.15 1.82
N PRO A 102 27.90 -17.73 1.55
CA PRO A 102 27.74 -18.71 0.48
C PRO A 102 27.95 -18.02 -0.86
N MET A 103 28.93 -18.49 -1.63
CA MET A 103 29.35 -17.88 -2.88
C MET A 103 28.94 -18.74 -4.08
N GLU A 104 28.19 -18.13 -5.00
CA GLU A 104 27.83 -18.72 -6.29
C GLU A 104 28.48 -17.95 -7.43
N THR A 105 28.87 -18.65 -8.50
CA THR A 105 29.27 -17.98 -9.75
C THR A 105 28.05 -17.79 -10.64
N ARG A 106 27.70 -16.54 -10.96
CA ARG A 106 26.62 -16.21 -11.90
C ARG A 106 27.14 -15.47 -13.13
N ALA A 107 26.70 -15.91 -14.31
CA ALA A 107 27.01 -15.24 -15.56
C ALA A 107 25.97 -14.14 -15.84
N ILE A 108 26.40 -12.88 -15.85
CA ILE A 108 25.55 -11.71 -16.13
C ILE A 108 26.15 -10.97 -17.33
N GLY A 109 25.42 -10.89 -18.44
CA GLY A 109 25.89 -10.21 -19.66
C GLY A 109 27.19 -10.80 -20.23
N GLY A 110 27.41 -12.12 -20.07
CA GLY A 110 28.62 -12.81 -20.56
C GLY A 110 29.85 -12.70 -19.64
N ARG A 111 29.75 -11.99 -18.51
CA ARG A 111 30.80 -11.95 -17.47
C ARG A 111 30.39 -12.80 -16.26
N ALA A 112 31.32 -13.58 -15.73
CA ALA A 112 31.14 -14.30 -14.48
C ALA A 112 31.33 -13.35 -13.28
N PHE A 113 30.42 -13.43 -12.32
CA PHE A 113 30.46 -12.70 -11.06
C PHE A 113 30.38 -13.67 -9.89
N SER A 114 31.12 -13.38 -8.82
CA SER A 114 30.97 -14.06 -7.53
C SER A 114 29.86 -13.40 -6.71
N VAL A 115 28.78 -14.12 -6.44
CA VAL A 115 27.53 -13.61 -5.85
C VAL A 115 27.20 -14.32 -4.55
N ALA A 116 26.91 -13.56 -3.49
CA ALA A 116 26.23 -14.09 -2.31
C ALA A 116 24.72 -13.82 -2.45
N ASP A 117 23.90 -14.87 -2.49
CA ASP A 117 22.44 -14.77 -2.60
C ASP A 117 21.79 -15.20 -1.28
N LEU A 118 21.30 -14.21 -0.54
CA LEU A 118 20.79 -14.36 0.81
C LEU A 118 19.30 -14.08 0.85
N VAL A 119 18.61 -14.71 1.81
CA VAL A 119 17.20 -14.47 2.09
C VAL A 119 17.05 -14.03 3.54
N LEU A 120 16.36 -12.91 3.76
CA LEU A 120 15.87 -12.55 5.08
C LEU A 120 14.63 -13.40 5.39
N ASP A 121 14.78 -14.29 6.36
CA ASP A 121 13.69 -15.07 6.93
C ASP A 121 13.21 -14.40 8.22
N ARG A 122 11.88 -14.32 8.37
CA ARG A 122 11.19 -13.63 9.46
C ARG A 122 9.93 -14.38 9.88
N ASP A 123 9.87 -15.70 9.65
CA ASP A 123 8.69 -16.52 9.98
C ASP A 123 8.29 -16.42 11.46
N ASP A 124 9.28 -16.25 12.35
CA ASP A 124 9.08 -16.18 13.80
C ASP A 124 9.04 -14.73 14.35
N VAL A 125 9.00 -13.72 13.48
CA VAL A 125 8.97 -12.31 13.90
C VAL A 125 7.55 -11.89 14.30
N PRO A 126 7.34 -11.27 15.47
CA PRO A 126 6.02 -10.77 15.87
C PRO A 126 5.54 -9.63 14.97
N PHE A 127 4.22 -9.51 14.82
CA PHE A 127 3.53 -8.45 14.06
C PHE A 127 3.55 -7.09 14.76
N VAL A 128 4.69 -6.63 15.28
CA VAL A 128 4.79 -5.35 16.00
C VAL A 128 5.85 -4.48 15.35
N ARG A 129 5.50 -3.21 15.14
CA ARG A 129 6.40 -2.17 14.63
C ARG A 129 6.31 -0.94 15.51
N ASN A 130 7.45 -0.34 15.85
CA ASN A 130 7.48 1.00 16.41
C ASN A 130 7.13 2.03 15.32
N TRP A 131 5.85 2.36 15.17
CA TRP A 131 5.35 3.25 14.13
C TRP A 131 5.90 4.66 14.22
N LYS A 132 6.03 5.21 15.44
CA LYS A 132 6.61 6.53 15.67
C LYS A 132 8.05 6.60 15.14
N GLY A 133 8.88 5.65 15.55
CA GLY A 133 10.25 5.53 15.05
C GLY A 133 10.32 5.31 13.54
N TYR A 134 9.47 4.41 13.02
CA TYR A 134 9.39 4.10 11.60
C TYR A 134 9.03 5.32 10.74
N TYR A 135 8.02 6.10 11.16
CA TYR A 135 7.59 7.31 10.47
C TYR A 135 8.67 8.38 10.50
N LEU A 136 9.34 8.59 11.63
CA LEU A 136 10.44 9.55 11.73
C LEU A 136 11.62 9.16 10.81
N ARG A 137 12.01 7.88 10.82
CA ARG A 137 13.07 7.34 9.95
C ARG A 137 12.77 7.50 8.46
N ASN A 138 11.49 7.49 8.10
CA ASN A 138 11.03 7.57 6.72
C ASN A 138 10.54 8.96 6.30
N TRP A 139 10.61 9.96 7.18
CA TRP A 139 10.25 11.33 6.86
C TRP A 139 11.34 11.98 6.01
N HIS A 140 11.00 12.35 4.77
CA HIS A 140 11.92 12.99 3.83
C HIS A 140 11.61 14.48 3.69
N PRO A 141 12.63 15.34 3.43
CA PRO A 141 12.42 16.78 3.22
C PRO A 141 11.37 17.10 2.15
N ASP A 142 11.34 16.35 1.05
CA ASP A 142 10.36 16.52 -0.03
C ASP A 142 8.91 16.30 0.44
N PHE A 143 8.69 15.47 1.47
CA PHE A 143 7.38 15.28 2.07
C PHE A 143 6.96 16.50 2.89
N ALA A 144 7.88 17.03 3.70
CA ALA A 144 7.65 18.25 4.45
C ALA A 144 7.34 19.43 3.52
N GLU A 145 8.13 19.62 2.47
CA GLU A 145 7.93 20.68 1.48
C GLU A 145 6.56 20.54 0.78
N ARG A 146 6.16 19.30 0.44
CA ARG A 146 4.85 19.06 -0.17
C ARG A 146 3.71 19.42 0.78
N VAL A 147 3.77 18.94 2.02
CA VAL A 147 2.72 19.19 3.02
C VAL A 147 2.60 20.68 3.31
N GLU A 148 3.73 21.37 3.46
CA GLU A 148 3.78 22.82 3.59
C GLU A 148 3.10 23.52 2.41
N ARG A 149 3.41 23.10 1.17
CA ARG A 149 2.80 23.66 -0.03
C ARG A 149 1.28 23.45 -0.06
N TRP A 150 0.79 22.28 0.35
CA TRP A 150 -0.65 22.02 0.46
C TRP A 150 -1.34 22.99 1.41
N VAL A 151 -0.77 23.18 2.61
CA VAL A 151 -1.34 24.09 3.62
C VAL A 151 -1.25 25.55 3.15
N ARG A 152 -0.13 25.96 2.54
CA ARG A 152 0.04 27.31 1.98
C ARG A 152 -0.96 27.60 0.87
N ASN A 153 -1.21 26.64 -0.01
CA ASN A 153 -2.21 26.79 -1.08
C ASN A 153 -3.63 26.95 -0.52
N ASP A 154 -3.96 26.29 0.59
CA ASP A 154 -5.29 26.34 1.19
C ASP A 154 -5.50 27.60 2.06
N TRP A 155 -4.44 28.14 2.68
CA TRP A 155 -4.57 29.13 3.77
C TRP A 155 -3.78 30.42 3.60
N GLY A 156 -2.92 30.54 2.58
CA GLY A 156 -2.19 31.78 2.27
C GLY A 156 -1.41 32.33 3.46
N GLU A 157 -1.71 33.58 3.85
CA GLU A 157 -1.04 34.28 4.96
C GLU A 157 -1.18 33.58 6.32
N LYS A 158 -2.22 32.75 6.52
CA LYS A 158 -2.43 32.00 7.79
C LYS A 158 -1.69 30.67 7.84
N ALA A 159 -0.96 30.32 6.79
CA ALA A 159 -0.35 29.00 6.67
C ALA A 159 0.70 28.75 7.75
N ASP A 160 1.51 29.74 8.13
CA ASP A 160 2.55 29.58 9.15
C ASP A 160 1.94 29.26 10.52
N ASP A 161 0.85 29.94 10.90
CA ASP A 161 0.09 29.65 12.14
C ASP A 161 -0.49 28.23 12.14
N ILE A 162 -0.93 27.75 10.98
CA ILE A 162 -1.52 26.41 10.82
C ILE A 162 -0.44 25.34 10.86
N LEU A 163 0.67 25.54 10.18
CA LEU A 163 1.83 24.64 10.16
C LEU A 163 2.47 24.50 11.53
N ALA A 164 2.46 25.56 12.34
CA ALA A 164 2.96 25.53 13.71
C ALA A 164 2.17 24.56 14.61
N CYS A 165 0.92 24.22 14.27
CA CYS A 165 0.07 23.29 15.04
C CYS A 165 0.01 23.60 16.54
N ALA A 166 0.15 24.88 16.92
CA ALA A 166 0.30 25.31 18.31
C ALA A 166 -1.03 25.32 19.08
N THR A 167 -2.14 25.54 18.37
CA THR A 167 -3.50 25.62 18.94
C THR A 167 -4.39 24.51 18.40
N SER A 168 -5.46 24.17 19.12
CA SER A 168 -6.46 23.20 18.65
C SER A 168 -7.06 23.59 17.29
N GLU A 169 -7.29 24.88 17.05
CA GLU A 169 -7.79 25.39 15.78
C GLU A 169 -6.78 25.20 14.64
N SER A 170 -5.50 25.50 14.88
CA SER A 170 -4.43 25.28 13.89
C SER A 170 -4.30 23.80 13.53
N ARG A 171 -4.29 22.88 14.52
CA ARG A 171 -4.26 21.43 14.29
C ARG A 171 -5.45 20.93 13.49
N MET A 172 -6.66 21.40 13.82
CA MET A 172 -7.87 21.00 13.10
C MET A 172 -7.83 21.47 11.63
N ARG A 173 -7.40 22.70 11.38
CA ARG A 173 -7.23 23.25 10.02
C ARG A 173 -6.13 22.52 9.25
N PHE A 174 -5.03 22.18 9.91
CA PHE A 174 -3.93 21.44 9.33
C PHE A 174 -4.41 20.08 8.85
N ILE A 175 -5.00 19.26 9.75
CA ILE A 175 -5.53 17.93 9.38
C ILE A 175 -6.55 18.05 8.26
N ALA A 176 -7.53 18.96 8.37
CA ALA A 176 -8.57 19.13 7.36
C ALA A 176 -8.00 19.53 5.98
N SER A 177 -6.88 20.23 5.94
CA SER A 177 -6.19 20.59 4.68
C SER A 177 -5.50 19.37 4.09
N VAL A 178 -4.61 18.71 4.85
CA VAL A 178 -3.84 17.57 4.35
C VAL A 178 -4.74 16.39 3.97
N SER A 179 -5.80 16.13 4.74
CA SER A 179 -6.79 15.08 4.44
C SER A 179 -7.53 15.35 3.12
N ARG A 180 -7.86 16.61 2.82
CA ARG A 180 -8.48 17.00 1.54
C ARG A 180 -7.55 16.76 0.36
N HIS A 181 -6.25 17.02 0.50
CA HIS A 181 -5.28 16.75 -0.57
C HIS A 181 -5.08 15.25 -0.81
N LEU A 182 -5.02 14.44 0.25
CA LEU A 182 -4.99 12.97 0.14
C LEU A 182 -6.27 12.39 -0.48
N TYR A 183 -7.43 12.92 -0.10
CA TYR A 183 -8.72 12.53 -0.67
C TYR A 183 -8.79 12.79 -2.18
N LYS A 184 -8.26 13.93 -2.63
CA LYS A 184 -8.24 14.31 -4.05
C LYS A 184 -7.26 13.48 -4.88
N ALA A 185 -6.24 12.87 -4.27
CA ALA A 185 -5.39 11.93 -4.98
C ALA A 185 -6.22 10.74 -5.49
N PRO A 186 -5.91 10.14 -6.66
CA PRO A 186 -6.65 9.00 -7.18
C PRO A 186 -6.80 7.85 -6.16
N TYR A 187 -7.92 7.13 -6.20
CA TYR A 187 -8.03 5.82 -5.57
C TYR A 187 -7.69 4.76 -6.60
N GLU A 188 -6.57 4.08 -6.42
CA GLU A 188 -6.02 3.18 -7.43
C GLU A 188 -5.08 2.15 -6.81
N MET A 189 -4.88 1.06 -7.55
CA MET A 189 -3.96 -0.03 -7.23
C MET A 189 -3.10 -0.43 -8.42
N TYR A 190 -3.09 0.34 -9.51
CA TYR A 190 -2.35 0.03 -10.73
C TYR A 190 -0.87 0.43 -10.62
N SER A 191 -0.57 1.51 -9.90
CA SER A 191 0.78 2.06 -9.71
C SER A 191 1.73 1.06 -9.07
N ARG A 192 1.19 0.14 -8.26
CA ARG A 192 1.94 -0.93 -7.60
C ARG A 192 2.55 -1.94 -8.59
N TYR A 193 2.11 -1.94 -9.85
CA TYR A 193 2.66 -2.75 -10.95
C TYR A 193 3.56 -1.96 -11.90
N LEU A 194 3.68 -0.64 -11.71
CA LEU A 194 4.62 0.19 -12.45
C LEU A 194 6.00 0.14 -11.82
N GLY A 195 7.04 0.16 -12.65
CA GLY A 195 8.43 0.24 -12.19
C GLY A 195 8.86 -0.95 -11.31
N ARG A 196 9.12 -0.68 -10.02
CA ARG A 196 9.78 -1.63 -9.09
C ARG A 196 8.91 -2.78 -8.59
N ARG A 197 7.60 -2.72 -8.85
CA ARG A 197 6.54 -3.59 -8.33
C ARG A 197 6.54 -3.73 -6.80
N VAL A 198 5.47 -3.29 -6.15
CA VAL A 198 5.32 -3.35 -4.70
C VAL A 198 3.99 -4.01 -4.38
N PRO A 199 3.94 -5.14 -3.64
CA PRO A 199 2.64 -5.76 -3.34
C PRO A 199 1.71 -4.86 -2.52
N TYR A 200 2.28 -4.12 -1.57
CA TYR A 200 1.57 -3.19 -0.70
C TYR A 200 2.45 -1.97 -0.41
N LYS A 201 1.93 -0.76 -0.62
CA LYS A 201 2.68 0.49 -0.40
C LYS A 201 2.66 0.90 1.07
N THR A 202 3.82 1.19 1.63
CA THR A 202 3.92 1.79 2.96
C THR A 202 3.46 3.26 2.92
N GLY A 203 3.16 3.87 4.08
CA GLY A 203 2.84 5.31 4.15
C GLY A 203 3.82 6.22 3.38
N PRO A 204 5.15 6.08 3.56
CA PRO A 204 6.15 6.80 2.78
C PRO A 204 6.08 6.55 1.27
N GLU A 205 5.83 5.31 0.86
CA GLU A 205 5.70 4.93 -0.55
C GLU A 205 4.44 5.53 -1.17
N THR A 206 3.32 5.48 -0.45
CA THR A 206 2.05 6.10 -0.85
C THR A 206 2.17 7.61 -0.97
N LEU A 207 2.83 8.28 -0.01
CA LEU A 207 3.01 9.74 -0.07
C LEU A 207 3.88 10.14 -1.26
N ARG A 208 4.95 9.37 -1.55
CA ARG A 208 5.79 9.57 -2.73
C ARG A 208 4.99 9.40 -4.03
N ASP A 209 4.15 8.39 -4.12
CA ASP A 209 3.28 8.15 -5.27
C ASP A 209 2.27 9.28 -5.47
N ILE A 210 1.62 9.75 -4.39
CA ILE A 210 0.70 10.89 -4.43
C ILE A 210 1.42 12.17 -4.89
N ILE A 211 2.64 12.40 -4.41
CA ILE A 211 3.49 13.52 -4.85
C ILE A 211 3.80 13.44 -6.36
N ALA A 212 3.99 12.23 -6.87
CA ALA A 212 4.22 11.96 -8.29
C ALA A 212 2.95 12.00 -9.15
N GLY A 213 1.78 12.24 -8.56
CA GLY A 213 0.48 12.32 -9.27
C GLY A 213 -0.29 10.99 -9.35
N HIS A 214 0.20 9.95 -8.69
CA HIS A 214 -0.52 8.68 -8.51
C HIS A 214 -1.38 8.71 -7.24
N GLY A 215 -1.86 7.55 -6.79
CA GLY A 215 -2.81 7.45 -5.70
C GLY A 215 -2.46 6.33 -4.72
N GLY A 216 -3.51 5.74 -4.14
CA GLY A 216 -3.42 4.57 -3.29
C GLY A 216 -4.80 4.11 -2.85
N ASN A 217 -4.89 2.92 -2.26
CA ASN A 217 -6.13 2.41 -1.69
C ASN A 217 -6.40 2.98 -0.28
N CYS A 218 -7.43 2.47 0.40
CA CYS A 218 -7.86 3.00 1.69
C CYS A 218 -6.79 2.94 2.77
N SER A 219 -6.23 1.75 3.00
CA SER A 219 -5.21 1.55 4.03
C SER A 219 -3.92 2.32 3.71
N GLU A 220 -3.48 2.31 2.45
CA GLU A 220 -2.31 3.04 1.99
C GLU A 220 -2.42 4.56 2.30
N LYS A 221 -3.56 5.17 2.00
CA LYS A 221 -3.80 6.61 2.23
C LYS A 221 -4.01 6.94 3.70
N ALA A 222 -4.71 6.10 4.46
CA ALA A 222 -4.89 6.30 5.89
C ALA A 222 -3.55 6.26 6.64
N VAL A 223 -2.65 5.36 6.25
CA VAL A 223 -1.28 5.27 6.80
C VAL A 223 -0.42 6.46 6.38
N ALA A 224 -0.58 6.97 5.14
CA ALA A 224 0.10 8.20 4.73
C ALA A 224 -0.36 9.43 5.55
N LEU A 225 -1.65 9.55 5.83
CA LEU A 225 -2.19 10.59 6.72
C LEU A 225 -1.67 10.44 8.16
N ASP A 226 -1.58 9.19 8.63
CA ASP A 226 -1.07 8.87 9.96
C ASP A 226 0.43 9.20 10.12
N MET A 227 1.21 9.00 9.06
CA MET A 227 2.61 9.43 9.04
C MET A 227 2.74 10.96 9.10
N ILE A 228 1.89 11.70 8.36
CA ILE A 228 1.89 13.16 8.39
C ILE A 228 1.52 13.67 9.78
N ARG A 229 0.44 13.17 10.39
CA ARG A 229 0.00 13.66 11.71
C ARG A 229 1.03 13.39 12.81
N GLU A 230 1.73 12.25 12.77
CA GLU A 230 2.81 11.93 13.72
C GLU A 230 3.96 12.95 13.59
N ASN A 231 4.40 13.28 12.37
CA ASN A 231 5.50 14.22 12.13
C ASN A 231 5.17 15.67 12.51
N PHE A 232 3.89 16.02 12.61
CA PHE A 232 3.43 17.33 13.09
C PHE A 232 2.98 17.29 14.57
N GLY A 233 3.24 16.19 15.29
CA GLY A 233 2.97 16.06 16.72
C GLY A 233 1.48 16.09 17.08
N ILE A 234 0.61 15.65 16.16
CA ILE A 234 -0.83 15.61 16.36
C ILE A 234 -1.22 14.21 16.87
N PRO A 235 -1.80 14.09 18.07
CA PRO A 235 -2.27 12.81 18.58
C PRO A 235 -3.38 12.22 17.70
N GLY A 236 -3.29 10.92 17.43
CA GLY A 236 -4.28 10.21 16.64
C GLY A 236 -3.95 8.74 16.48
N ARG A 237 -4.82 8.02 15.80
CA ARG A 237 -4.67 6.60 15.48
C ARG A 237 -5.42 6.24 14.20
N LEU A 238 -5.10 5.08 13.64
CA LEU A 238 -5.95 4.42 12.66
C LEU A 238 -7.23 3.89 13.33
N CYS A 239 -8.33 3.90 12.58
CA CYS A 239 -9.56 3.18 12.93
C CYS A 239 -10.01 2.30 11.77
N LEU A 240 -10.75 1.25 12.10
CA LEU A 240 -11.31 0.32 11.13
C LEU A 240 -12.81 0.50 10.97
N SER A 241 -13.31 0.10 9.82
CA SER A 241 -14.73 0.06 9.50
C SER A 241 -15.00 -1.01 8.46
N GLY A 242 -16.27 -1.30 8.25
CA GLY A 242 -16.71 -2.08 7.11
C GLY A 242 -18.22 -2.19 7.03
N ASN A 243 -18.66 -2.86 5.97
CA ASN A 243 -20.04 -2.96 5.57
C ASN A 243 -20.85 -3.78 6.57
N ASP A 244 -21.93 -3.18 7.07
CA ASP A 244 -22.82 -3.78 8.07
C ASP A 244 -22.08 -4.36 9.30
N ALA A 245 -20.92 -3.78 9.63
CA ALA A 245 -20.10 -4.13 10.78
C ALA A 245 -20.68 -3.60 12.10
N VAL A 246 -21.94 -3.93 12.38
CA VAL A 246 -22.65 -3.50 13.59
C VAL A 246 -22.28 -4.39 14.78
N GLY A 247 -22.23 -3.79 15.98
CA GLY A 247 -21.93 -4.46 17.24
C GLY A 247 -20.52 -4.18 17.73
N GLU A 248 -20.14 -4.86 18.81
CA GLU A 248 -18.82 -4.70 19.43
C GLU A 248 -17.68 -5.09 18.48
N PHE A 249 -16.60 -4.29 18.47
CA PHE A 249 -15.43 -4.56 17.67
C PHE A 249 -14.73 -5.86 18.15
N PRO A 250 -14.54 -6.87 17.28
CA PRO A 250 -14.14 -8.22 17.69
C PRO A 250 -12.63 -8.34 17.92
N SER A 251 -12.09 -7.52 18.83
CA SER A 251 -10.64 -7.37 19.08
C SER A 251 -9.93 -8.70 19.31
N PHE A 252 -10.51 -9.57 20.15
CA PHE A 252 -9.94 -10.89 20.47
C PHE A 252 -9.82 -11.79 19.23
N HIS A 253 -10.86 -11.82 18.38
CA HIS A 253 -10.88 -12.68 17.20
C HIS A 253 -9.89 -12.20 16.13
N LEU A 254 -9.82 -10.89 15.91
CA LEU A 254 -8.88 -10.29 14.96
C LEU A 254 -7.43 -10.47 15.43
N ARG A 255 -7.14 -10.23 16.72
CA ARG A 255 -5.82 -10.48 17.32
C ARG A 255 -5.38 -11.93 17.13
N ARG A 256 -6.24 -12.89 17.47
CA ARG A 256 -5.94 -14.32 17.33
C ARG A 256 -5.68 -14.73 15.88
N ALA A 257 -6.35 -14.08 14.93
CA ALA A 257 -6.18 -14.39 13.52
C ALA A 257 -4.87 -13.80 12.95
N LEU A 258 -4.47 -12.59 13.39
CA LEU A 258 -3.11 -12.05 13.15
C LEU A 258 -2.03 -12.98 13.70
N GLU A 259 -2.13 -13.37 14.98
CA GLU A 259 -1.15 -14.27 15.64
C GLU A 259 -0.99 -15.64 14.95
N ARG A 260 -2.01 -16.10 14.24
CA ARG A 260 -1.98 -17.36 13.50
C ARG A 260 -1.44 -17.23 12.07
N GLY A 261 -1.11 -16.02 11.63
CA GLY A 261 -0.79 -15.73 10.23
C GLY A 261 -1.93 -16.10 9.27
N SER A 262 -3.16 -16.23 9.77
CA SER A 262 -4.31 -16.68 8.98
C SER A 262 -4.90 -15.49 8.26
N THR A 263 -4.59 -15.35 6.98
CA THR A 263 -5.23 -14.37 6.07
C THR A 263 -6.60 -14.83 5.60
N MET A 264 -6.90 -16.13 5.75
CA MET A 264 -8.22 -16.72 5.56
C MET A 264 -9.06 -16.39 6.80
N PHE A 265 -9.54 -15.15 6.89
CA PHE A 265 -10.44 -14.73 7.97
C PHE A 265 -11.84 -15.26 7.65
N THR A 266 -12.08 -16.54 7.92
CA THR A 266 -13.40 -17.13 7.71
C THR A 266 -14.42 -16.47 8.68
N GLY A 267 -15.33 -15.64 8.13
CA GLY A 267 -16.58 -15.26 8.79
C GLY A 267 -16.76 -13.79 9.17
N ARG A 268 -17.78 -13.54 10.02
CA ARG A 268 -18.34 -12.22 10.39
C ARG A 268 -17.34 -11.21 11.01
N ALA A 269 -16.11 -11.60 11.32
CA ALA A 269 -15.12 -10.70 11.90
C ALA A 269 -14.36 -9.90 10.84
N GLN A 270 -14.17 -10.44 9.63
CA GLN A 270 -13.47 -9.75 8.54
C GLN A 270 -14.19 -8.47 8.12
N ARG A 271 -15.53 -8.44 8.20
CA ARG A 271 -16.33 -7.25 7.91
C ARG A 271 -15.97 -6.02 8.74
N PHE A 272 -15.27 -6.19 9.88
CA PHE A 272 -14.81 -5.08 10.71
C PHE A 272 -13.49 -4.49 10.23
N TRP A 273 -12.86 -5.10 9.22
CA TRP A 273 -11.57 -4.72 8.65
C TRP A 273 -11.68 -4.73 7.11
N GLU A 274 -12.65 -4.01 6.56
CA GLU A 274 -12.76 -3.76 5.12
C GLU A 274 -12.18 -2.39 4.74
N HIS A 275 -12.18 -1.44 5.68
CA HIS A 275 -11.82 -0.06 5.41
C HIS A 275 -11.07 0.61 6.56
N TYR A 276 -10.15 1.51 6.20
CA TYR A 276 -9.29 2.27 7.12
C TYR A 276 -9.61 3.76 7.05
N ALA A 277 -9.62 4.39 8.22
CA ALA A 277 -9.69 5.83 8.37
C ALA A 277 -8.83 6.29 9.56
N ASN A 278 -8.86 7.58 9.88
CA ASN A 278 -8.05 8.18 10.94
C ASN A 278 -8.93 8.85 11.99
N VAL A 279 -8.50 8.74 13.25
CA VAL A 279 -9.08 9.45 14.39
C VAL A 279 -8.01 10.34 15.00
N PHE A 280 -8.33 11.61 15.21
CA PHE A 280 -7.44 12.59 15.85
C PHE A 280 -7.99 13.00 17.19
N GLU A 281 -7.10 13.22 18.15
CA GLU A 281 -7.45 13.73 19.48
C GLU A 281 -7.01 15.19 19.60
N ILE A 282 -7.97 16.11 19.54
CA ILE A 282 -7.72 17.55 19.59
C ILE A 282 -8.60 18.17 20.69
N ASN A 283 -7.97 18.74 21.72
CA ASN A 283 -8.66 19.37 22.87
C ASN A 283 -9.63 18.41 23.59
N GLY A 284 -9.24 17.14 23.76
CA GLY A 284 -10.09 16.12 24.38
C GLY A 284 -11.28 15.68 23.52
N ARG A 285 -11.36 16.11 22.25
CA ARG A 285 -12.38 15.66 21.29
C ARG A 285 -11.77 14.70 20.27
N ARG A 286 -12.58 13.71 19.86
CA ARG A 286 -12.27 12.78 18.77
C ARG A 286 -12.80 13.32 17.46
N ILE A 287 -11.90 13.44 16.49
CA ILE A 287 -12.22 13.86 15.13
C ILE A 287 -12.02 12.66 14.21
N LEU A 288 -13.07 12.22 13.53
CA LEU A 288 -12.99 11.17 12.51
C LEU A 288 -12.74 11.82 11.15
N ALA A 289 -11.66 11.43 10.47
CA ALA A 289 -11.42 11.81 9.09
C ALA A 289 -11.26 10.58 8.19
N ASP A 290 -11.98 10.60 7.08
CA ASP A 290 -11.84 9.65 6.00
C ASP A 290 -11.37 10.37 4.74
N ALA A 291 -10.09 10.16 4.43
CA ALA A 291 -9.37 10.83 3.35
C ALA A 291 -9.01 9.87 2.20
N THR A 292 -9.61 8.69 2.15
CA THR A 292 -9.15 7.64 1.23
C THR A 292 -9.71 7.79 -0.18
N GLY A 293 -10.93 8.31 -0.30
CA GLY A 293 -11.62 8.44 -1.59
C GLY A 293 -12.08 7.12 -2.18
N GLY A 294 -12.15 7.05 -3.51
CA GLY A 294 -12.70 5.91 -4.23
C GLY A 294 -14.22 5.80 -3.99
N PRO A 295 -14.72 4.67 -3.44
CA PRO A 295 -16.13 4.58 -3.04
C PRO A 295 -16.44 5.50 -1.86
N MET A 296 -15.48 5.77 -0.98
CA MET A 296 -15.70 6.54 0.24
C MET A 296 -15.83 8.04 -0.06
N PRO A 297 -16.90 8.72 0.38
CA PRO A 297 -16.96 10.17 0.36
C PRO A 297 -15.97 10.77 1.37
N TYR A 298 -15.55 12.02 1.13
CA TYR A 298 -14.70 12.72 2.10
C TYR A 298 -15.46 12.94 3.41
N LEU A 299 -14.90 12.47 4.52
CA LEU A 299 -15.47 12.67 5.85
C LEU A 299 -14.48 13.44 6.71
N PHE A 300 -14.97 14.49 7.39
CA PHE A 300 -14.22 15.19 8.43
C PHE A 300 -15.21 15.62 9.51
N CYS A 301 -15.34 14.82 10.56
CA CYS A 301 -16.36 14.98 11.60
C CYS A 301 -15.70 15.30 12.93
N ALA A 302 -15.90 16.53 13.42
CA ALA A 302 -15.28 17.03 14.66
C ALA A 302 -15.88 16.41 15.95
N ASP A 303 -17.11 15.91 15.87
CA ASP A 303 -17.80 15.22 16.97
C ASP A 303 -18.18 13.81 16.48
N SER A 304 -17.23 12.88 16.52
CA SER A 304 -17.36 11.55 15.91
C SER A 304 -18.06 10.51 16.78
N GLU A 305 -18.58 10.91 17.95
CA GLU A 305 -19.21 10.01 18.93
C GLU A 305 -20.36 9.20 18.33
N ASP A 306 -21.21 9.82 17.50
CA ASP A 306 -22.34 9.14 16.85
C ASP A 306 -21.89 8.05 15.86
N PHE A 307 -20.70 8.17 15.26
CA PHE A 307 -20.15 7.13 14.41
C PHE A 307 -19.65 5.94 15.24
N PHE A 308 -18.94 6.21 16.34
CA PHE A 308 -18.40 5.16 17.21
C PHE A 308 -19.46 4.48 18.08
N SER A 309 -20.53 5.19 18.44
CA SER A 309 -21.70 4.61 19.10
C SER A 309 -22.61 3.87 18.12
N GLN A 310 -22.30 3.91 16.82
CA GLN A 310 -23.07 3.29 15.73
C GLN A 310 -24.49 3.85 15.56
N ASN A 311 -24.78 5.02 16.15
CA ASN A 311 -25.99 5.80 15.85
C ASN A 311 -25.98 6.33 14.41
N LYS A 312 -24.78 6.48 13.84
CA LYS A 312 -24.53 6.92 12.47
C LYS A 312 -23.61 5.95 11.76
N CYS A 313 -23.91 5.68 10.49
CA CYS A 313 -23.03 4.99 9.56
C CYS A 313 -22.78 5.88 8.35
N LEU A 314 -21.74 5.53 7.57
CA LEU A 314 -21.51 6.13 6.27
C LEU A 314 -22.08 5.23 5.19
N THR A 315 -23.14 5.69 4.54
CA THR A 315 -23.68 5.01 3.36
C THR A 315 -22.81 5.32 2.15
N VAL A 316 -22.27 4.28 1.53
CA VAL A 316 -21.46 4.38 0.32
C VAL A 316 -22.11 3.59 -0.80
N LYS A 317 -21.82 3.97 -2.04
CA LYS A 317 -22.26 3.21 -3.21
C LYS A 317 -21.05 2.64 -3.91
N PHE A 318 -20.76 1.36 -3.66
CA PHE A 318 -19.69 0.64 -4.32
C PHE A 318 -20.21 0.03 -5.63
N ILE A 319 -19.74 0.53 -6.77
CA ILE A 319 -20.25 0.18 -8.11
C ILE A 319 -21.79 0.30 -8.16
N ALA A 320 -22.52 -0.81 -7.96
CA ALA A 320 -23.96 -0.92 -8.02
C ALA A 320 -24.65 -1.03 -6.65
N GLN A 321 -23.92 -1.43 -5.61
CA GLN A 321 -24.46 -1.78 -4.30
C GLN A 321 -24.36 -0.60 -3.34
N GLU A 322 -25.40 -0.42 -2.52
CA GLU A 322 -25.37 0.50 -1.40
C GLU A 322 -24.92 -0.26 -0.15
N GLU A 323 -23.84 0.22 0.46
CA GLU A 323 -23.17 -0.41 1.59
C GLU A 323 -23.15 0.57 2.76
N ARG A 324 -23.20 0.06 3.98
CA ARG A 324 -23.24 0.89 5.19
C ARG A 324 -22.00 0.63 6.04
N PHE A 325 -21.10 1.59 6.04
CA PHE A 325 -19.85 1.50 6.79
C PHE A 325 -20.02 1.99 8.22
N TYR A 326 -19.75 1.10 9.17
CA TYR A 326 -19.75 1.40 10.60
C TYR A 326 -18.31 1.53 11.07
N TYR A 327 -17.98 2.70 11.65
CA TYR A 327 -16.64 2.97 12.17
C TYR A 327 -16.51 2.51 13.61
N HIS A 328 -15.37 1.90 13.91
CA HIS A 328 -15.07 1.38 15.23
C HIS A 328 -13.89 2.12 15.81
N ASP A 329 -14.02 2.52 17.07
CA ASP A 329 -12.85 2.93 17.82
C ASP A 329 -12.05 1.68 18.20
N THR A 330 -11.08 1.34 17.37
CA THR A 330 -10.26 0.15 17.53
C THR A 330 -9.14 0.39 18.53
N SER A 331 -8.75 -0.66 19.26
CA SER A 331 -7.43 -0.65 19.91
C SER A 331 -6.36 -0.31 18.85
N PRO A 332 -5.47 0.67 19.09
CA PRO A 332 -4.48 1.12 18.11
C PRO A 332 -3.72 -0.06 17.50
N ASP A 333 -3.32 -1.00 18.35
CA ASP A 333 -2.45 -2.12 17.97
C ASP A 333 -3.06 -2.99 16.87
N ILE A 334 -4.39 -3.19 16.84
CA ILE A 334 -4.98 -4.07 15.82
C ILE A 334 -4.86 -3.46 14.43
N ALA A 335 -5.26 -2.19 14.26
CA ALA A 335 -5.21 -1.56 12.94
C ALA A 335 -3.77 -1.44 12.42
N TYR A 336 -2.84 -1.08 13.29
CA TYR A 336 -1.42 -0.96 12.97
C TYR A 336 -0.77 -2.30 12.63
N ASP A 337 -0.94 -3.33 13.46
CA ASP A 337 -0.33 -4.64 13.24
C ASP A 337 -0.89 -5.30 11.98
N THR A 338 -2.14 -5.00 11.66
CA THR A 338 -2.80 -5.44 10.44
C THR A 338 -2.20 -4.80 9.18
N VAL A 339 -1.94 -3.50 9.19
CA VAL A 339 -1.20 -2.83 8.10
C VAL A 339 0.18 -3.46 7.95
N TYR A 340 0.89 -3.69 9.06
CA TYR A 340 2.21 -4.30 8.99
C TYR A 340 2.16 -5.73 8.45
N ASN A 341 1.14 -6.51 8.81
CA ASN A 341 0.91 -7.84 8.28
C ASN A 341 0.72 -7.81 6.75
N MET A 342 -0.17 -6.95 6.24
CA MET A 342 -0.37 -6.74 4.80
C MET A 342 0.91 -6.34 4.07
N GLU A 343 1.71 -5.47 4.67
CA GLU A 343 2.96 -5.00 4.07
C GLU A 343 4.05 -6.08 3.98
N ALA A 344 4.16 -6.90 5.03
CA ALA A 344 5.38 -7.64 5.32
C ALA A 344 5.23 -9.16 5.32
N PHE A 345 4.02 -9.70 5.35
CA PHE A 345 3.79 -11.14 5.57
C PHE A 345 2.71 -11.76 4.69
N ILE A 346 2.03 -10.97 3.83
CA ILE A 346 1.05 -11.48 2.86
C ILE A 346 1.61 -11.37 1.43
N PRO A 347 2.17 -12.45 0.85
CA PRO A 347 2.90 -12.41 -0.43
C PRO A 347 2.10 -11.89 -1.62
N ASP A 348 0.78 -12.12 -1.63
CA ASP A 348 -0.10 -11.87 -2.77
C ASP A 348 -1.23 -10.89 -2.44
N ILE A 349 -1.02 -10.05 -1.41
CA ILE A 349 -1.97 -9.02 -0.98
C ILE A 349 -2.40 -8.08 -2.11
N ASP A 350 -1.54 -7.91 -3.12
CA ASP A 350 -1.83 -7.12 -4.30
C ASP A 350 -2.98 -7.70 -5.12
N LEU A 351 -3.03 -9.03 -5.24
CA LEU A 351 -4.09 -9.75 -5.95
C LEU A 351 -5.37 -9.84 -5.12
N TYR A 352 -5.25 -10.11 -3.81
CA TYR A 352 -6.40 -10.11 -2.89
C TYR A 352 -7.13 -8.76 -2.92
N HIS A 353 -6.38 -7.66 -2.89
CA HIS A 353 -6.97 -6.33 -2.99
C HIS A 353 -7.62 -6.03 -4.33
N ILE A 354 -7.32 -6.73 -5.42
CA ILE A 354 -7.91 -6.46 -6.74
C ILE A 354 -9.11 -7.35 -6.99
N PHE A 355 -8.95 -8.65 -6.78
CA PHE A 355 -9.96 -9.65 -7.09
C PHE A 355 -10.95 -9.87 -5.95
N GLY A 356 -10.65 -9.39 -4.75
CA GLY A 356 -11.40 -9.72 -3.54
C GLY A 356 -11.10 -11.16 -3.05
N PRO A 357 -11.63 -11.55 -1.89
CA PRO A 357 -11.68 -12.95 -1.47
C PRO A 357 -12.64 -13.75 -2.36
N GLU A 358 -12.43 -15.08 -2.46
CA GLU A 358 -13.20 -15.97 -3.35
C GLU A 358 -14.73 -15.98 -3.10
N GLU A 359 -15.18 -15.47 -1.94
CA GLU A 359 -16.60 -15.43 -1.52
C GLU A 359 -17.26 -14.04 -1.69
N GLU A 360 -16.53 -13.01 -2.14
CA GLU A 360 -17.13 -11.70 -2.43
C GLU A 360 -17.58 -11.62 -3.89
N ASP A 361 -18.83 -11.19 -4.08
CA ASP A 361 -19.48 -11.13 -5.40
C ASP A 361 -18.90 -10.05 -6.33
N ALA A 362 -17.99 -9.19 -5.85
CA ALA A 362 -17.43 -8.10 -6.65
C ALA A 362 -15.94 -7.80 -6.36
N PRO A 363 -15.09 -7.71 -7.41
CA PRO A 363 -13.70 -7.29 -7.24
C PRO A 363 -13.60 -5.79 -6.90
N PHE A 364 -12.56 -5.40 -6.15
CA PHE A 364 -12.28 -3.98 -5.90
C PHE A 364 -11.78 -3.25 -7.16
N GLY A 365 -11.09 -3.95 -8.06
CA GLY A 365 -10.56 -3.40 -9.31
C GLY A 365 -9.25 -2.63 -9.18
N LEU A 366 -8.71 -2.11 -10.28
CA LEU A 366 -7.44 -1.37 -10.32
C LEU A 366 -7.60 0.14 -10.13
N LEU A 367 -8.76 0.69 -10.47
CA LEU A 367 -9.02 2.12 -10.42
C LEU A 367 -10.49 2.35 -10.07
N ILE A 368 -10.72 3.24 -9.11
CA ILE A 368 -12.07 3.67 -8.74
C ILE A 368 -12.09 5.20 -8.69
N ARG A 369 -12.80 5.81 -9.64
CA ARG A 369 -13.08 7.25 -9.71
C ARG A 369 -14.59 7.48 -9.60
N PRO A 370 -15.04 8.71 -9.33
CA PRO A 370 -16.47 9.03 -9.31
C PRO A 370 -17.21 8.65 -10.60
N ASP A 371 -16.52 8.70 -11.75
CA ASP A 371 -17.05 8.51 -13.11
C ASP A 371 -16.57 7.22 -13.81
N LEU A 372 -15.56 6.55 -13.27
CA LEU A 372 -14.89 5.43 -13.95
C LEU A 372 -14.41 4.38 -12.96
N TRP A 373 -14.75 3.13 -13.23
CA TRP A 373 -14.18 1.98 -12.56
C TRP A 373 -13.51 1.06 -13.58
N VAL A 374 -12.31 0.56 -13.25
CA VAL A 374 -11.54 -0.35 -14.11
C VAL A 374 -11.12 -1.56 -13.29
N CYS A 375 -11.40 -2.76 -13.78
CA CYS A 375 -11.03 -4.00 -13.12
C CYS A 375 -10.45 -5.03 -14.09
N PRO A 376 -9.37 -5.72 -13.73
CA PRO A 376 -8.92 -6.90 -14.44
C PRO A 376 -9.97 -8.02 -14.39
N ASN A 377 -10.10 -8.74 -15.49
CA ASN A 377 -10.89 -9.97 -15.59
C ASN A 377 -9.95 -11.11 -15.97
N ALA A 378 -9.65 -12.00 -15.03
CA ALA A 378 -8.80 -13.16 -15.30
C ALA A 378 -9.60 -14.28 -15.96
N TYR A 379 -9.07 -14.92 -17.00
CA TYR A 379 -9.76 -16.00 -17.72
C TYR A 379 -8.79 -17.01 -18.36
N ARG A 380 -9.28 -18.22 -18.67
CA ARG A 380 -8.52 -19.37 -19.21
C ARG A 380 -8.86 -19.72 -20.67
N GLY A 381 -9.04 -18.70 -21.51
CA GLY A 381 -9.37 -18.83 -22.93
C GLY A 381 -10.70 -18.18 -23.33
N ASP A 382 -11.03 -18.23 -24.61
CA ASP A 382 -12.12 -17.43 -25.18
C ASP A 382 -13.50 -17.79 -24.61
N GLU A 383 -13.79 -19.08 -24.38
CA GLU A 383 -15.07 -19.51 -23.78
C GLU A 383 -15.27 -18.94 -22.37
N ASP A 384 -14.21 -18.93 -21.56
CA ASP A 384 -14.21 -18.40 -20.19
C ASP A 384 -14.41 -16.88 -20.21
N PHE A 385 -13.72 -16.19 -21.13
CA PHE A 385 -13.92 -14.75 -21.33
C PHE A 385 -15.35 -14.39 -21.76
N MET A 386 -15.95 -15.18 -22.65
CA MET A 386 -17.34 -14.98 -23.09
C MET A 386 -18.34 -15.24 -21.96
N LYS A 387 -18.06 -16.22 -21.10
CA LYS A 387 -18.85 -16.47 -19.89
C LYS A 387 -18.80 -15.26 -18.94
N HIS A 388 -17.60 -14.77 -18.59
CA HIS A 388 -17.46 -13.59 -17.74
C HIS A 388 -18.10 -12.34 -18.37
N THR A 389 -17.98 -12.19 -19.70
CA THR A 389 -18.64 -11.10 -20.45
C THR A 389 -20.14 -11.11 -20.23
N LYS A 390 -20.77 -12.29 -20.27
CA LYS A 390 -22.20 -12.42 -19.98
C LYS A 390 -22.50 -12.04 -18.53
N GLU A 391 -21.76 -12.59 -17.56
CA GLU A 391 -21.96 -12.31 -16.13
C GLU A 391 -21.84 -10.81 -15.80
N TRP A 392 -20.85 -10.12 -16.38
CA TRP A 392 -20.69 -8.68 -16.23
C TRP A 392 -21.83 -7.87 -16.86
N ASN A 393 -22.35 -8.30 -18.00
CA ASN A 393 -23.51 -7.65 -18.62
C ASN A 393 -24.78 -7.87 -17.80
N ASP A 394 -25.03 -9.09 -17.32
CA ASP A 394 -26.16 -9.41 -16.45
C ASP A 394 -26.09 -8.58 -15.15
N TYR A 395 -24.89 -8.45 -14.57
CA TYR A 395 -24.65 -7.56 -13.42
C TYR A 395 -24.95 -6.11 -13.75
N ALA A 396 -24.47 -5.60 -14.88
CA ALA A 396 -24.69 -4.21 -15.32
C ALA A 396 -26.17 -3.89 -15.54
N GLU A 397 -26.96 -4.82 -16.06
CA GLU A 397 -28.41 -4.63 -16.23
C GLU A 397 -29.15 -4.48 -14.90
N SER A 398 -28.68 -5.17 -13.86
CA SER A 398 -29.23 -5.05 -12.50
C SER A 398 -28.70 -3.84 -11.72
N ALA A 399 -27.62 -3.21 -12.21
CA ALA A 399 -26.87 -2.19 -11.51
C ALA A 399 -27.41 -0.78 -11.78
N SER A 400 -27.90 -0.11 -10.74
CA SER A 400 -28.49 1.24 -10.85
C SER A 400 -27.52 2.37 -11.24
N ARG A 401 -26.20 2.14 -11.20
CA ARG A 401 -25.18 3.19 -11.41
C ARG A 401 -24.27 2.94 -12.61
N ILE A 402 -24.35 1.77 -13.25
CA ILE A 402 -23.52 1.49 -14.40
C ILE A 402 -24.20 2.14 -15.60
N HIS A 403 -23.66 3.29 -16.02
CA HIS A 403 -24.13 3.97 -17.23
C HIS A 403 -23.74 3.17 -18.46
N ARG A 404 -22.52 2.63 -18.43
CA ARG A 404 -21.96 1.88 -19.54
C ARG A 404 -20.88 0.93 -19.07
N LEU A 405 -20.86 -0.27 -19.64
CA LEU A 405 -19.84 -1.27 -19.39
C LEU A 405 -19.24 -1.76 -20.72
N GLU A 406 -17.91 -1.90 -20.76
CA GLU A 406 -17.22 -2.55 -21.87
C GLU A 406 -16.15 -3.52 -21.33
N LEU A 407 -16.08 -4.73 -21.89
CA LEU A 407 -15.05 -5.70 -21.58
C LEU A 407 -14.06 -5.84 -22.73
N TYR A 408 -12.78 -5.91 -22.38
CA TYR A 408 -11.67 -5.99 -23.31
C TYR A 408 -10.81 -7.22 -23.01
N PRO A 409 -10.59 -8.14 -23.97
CA PRO A 409 -9.68 -9.27 -23.75
C PRO A 409 -8.22 -8.82 -23.61
N THR A 410 -7.88 -7.65 -24.17
CA THR A 410 -6.62 -6.95 -23.96
C THR A 410 -6.81 -5.44 -24.23
N LEU A 411 -5.92 -4.63 -23.69
CA LEU A 411 -5.80 -3.19 -23.98
C LEU A 411 -5.01 -2.90 -25.26
N ALA A 412 -4.34 -3.90 -25.85
CA ALA A 412 -3.62 -3.81 -27.11
C ALA A 412 -4.61 -3.88 -28.30
N PHE A 413 -4.91 -2.71 -28.88
CA PHE A 413 -5.80 -2.50 -30.04
C PHE A 413 -7.28 -2.84 -29.82
N SER A 414 -8.04 -1.81 -29.48
CA SER A 414 -9.48 -1.81 -29.51
C SER A 414 -10.02 -1.27 -30.84
N VAL A 415 -10.34 -2.15 -31.79
CA VAL A 415 -10.81 -1.70 -33.11
C VAL A 415 -12.22 -1.07 -33.05
N GLU A 416 -13.00 -1.27 -31.98
CA GLU A 416 -14.37 -0.74 -31.87
C GLU A 416 -14.84 -0.46 -30.41
N LYS A 417 -14.15 0.39 -29.63
CA LYS A 417 -14.48 0.54 -28.20
C LYS A 417 -14.55 2.00 -27.78
N LYS A 418 -15.73 2.46 -27.33
CA LYS A 418 -15.96 3.90 -27.16
C LYS A 418 -15.47 4.41 -25.81
N ILE A 419 -15.52 3.61 -24.72
CA ILE A 419 -15.00 4.06 -23.41
C ILE A 419 -13.48 4.22 -23.49
N LEU A 420 -12.76 3.16 -23.88
CA LEU A 420 -11.29 3.20 -23.95
C LEU A 420 -10.79 4.31 -24.88
N THR A 421 -11.38 4.47 -26.06
CA THR A 421 -11.00 5.53 -27.01
C THR A 421 -11.27 6.93 -26.44
N ALA A 422 -12.41 7.14 -25.78
CA ALA A 422 -12.72 8.43 -25.14
C ALA A 422 -11.78 8.72 -23.97
N LYS A 423 -11.42 7.72 -23.17
CA LYS A 423 -10.45 7.86 -22.07
C LYS A 423 -9.02 8.03 -22.59
N GLU A 424 -8.66 7.44 -23.71
CA GLU A 424 -7.37 7.68 -24.36
C GLU A 424 -7.23 9.13 -24.86
N GLN A 425 -8.34 9.75 -25.30
CA GLN A 425 -8.35 11.16 -25.70
C GLN A 425 -8.35 12.11 -24.49
N SER A 426 -9.07 11.78 -23.43
CA SER A 426 -9.25 12.66 -22.26
C SER A 426 -8.19 12.48 -21.17
N ASP A 427 -7.62 11.28 -21.04
CA ASP A 427 -6.62 10.89 -20.05
C ASP A 427 -5.61 9.88 -20.65
N PRO A 428 -4.81 10.30 -21.65
CA PRO A 428 -3.90 9.41 -22.37
C PRO A 428 -2.84 8.78 -21.44
N THR A 429 -2.41 9.50 -20.41
CA THR A 429 -1.43 9.02 -19.44
C THR A 429 -1.98 7.85 -18.62
N LEU A 430 -3.24 7.93 -18.18
CA LEU A 430 -3.86 6.81 -17.48
C LEU A 430 -3.91 5.56 -18.35
N ILE A 431 -4.37 5.68 -19.60
CA ILE A 431 -4.47 4.52 -20.49
C ILE A 431 -3.09 3.96 -20.83
N ALA A 432 -2.10 4.82 -21.06
CA ALA A 432 -0.72 4.39 -21.23
C ALA A 432 -0.19 3.62 -20.00
N ASN A 433 -0.49 4.08 -18.78
CA ASN A 433 -0.12 3.38 -17.56
C ASN A 433 -0.81 2.01 -17.43
N LEU A 434 -2.12 1.93 -17.70
CA LEU A 434 -2.86 0.67 -17.68
C LEU A 434 -2.32 -0.34 -18.71
N ARG A 435 -1.99 0.12 -19.93
CA ARG A 435 -1.33 -0.71 -20.95
C ARG A 435 0.07 -1.15 -20.52
N ALA A 436 0.85 -0.26 -19.92
CA ALA A 436 2.21 -0.56 -19.46
C ALA A 436 2.23 -1.67 -18.38
N ILE A 437 1.18 -1.76 -17.55
CA ILE A 437 1.11 -2.79 -16.51
C ILE A 437 0.46 -4.09 -16.96
N GLU A 438 -0.25 -4.14 -18.09
CA GLU A 438 -1.02 -5.32 -18.50
C GLU A 438 -0.17 -6.59 -18.53
N THR A 439 0.99 -6.52 -19.20
CA THR A 439 1.93 -7.65 -19.25
C THR A 439 2.54 -7.97 -17.90
N ALA A 440 2.82 -6.96 -17.06
CA ALA A 440 3.42 -7.17 -15.74
C ALA A 440 2.43 -7.84 -14.78
N PHE A 441 1.17 -7.42 -14.82
CA PHE A 441 0.07 -7.96 -14.04
C PHE A 441 -0.27 -9.39 -14.49
N GLU A 442 -0.38 -9.65 -15.79
CA GLU A 442 -0.60 -11.00 -16.31
C GLU A 442 0.52 -11.97 -15.89
N LYS A 443 1.78 -11.55 -16.01
CA LYS A 443 2.92 -12.34 -15.54
C LYS A 443 2.83 -12.63 -14.04
N ARG A 444 2.37 -11.65 -13.23
CA ARG A 444 2.15 -11.83 -11.79
C ARG A 444 1.07 -12.87 -11.54
N CYS A 445 -0.10 -12.77 -12.16
CA CYS A 445 -1.17 -13.76 -12.01
C CYS A 445 -0.71 -15.19 -12.39
N ARG A 446 -0.04 -15.35 -13.54
CA ARG A 446 0.49 -16.66 -13.97
C ARG A 446 1.52 -17.23 -13.00
N TYR A 447 2.37 -16.38 -12.42
CA TYR A 447 3.37 -16.79 -11.44
C TYR A 447 2.72 -17.31 -10.15
N VAL A 448 1.72 -16.59 -9.63
CA VAL A 448 1.02 -16.96 -8.38
C VAL A 448 0.18 -18.22 -8.58
N TRP A 449 -0.62 -18.25 -9.64
CA TRP A 449 -1.51 -19.39 -9.93
C TRP A 449 -0.80 -20.59 -10.56
N ARG A 450 0.49 -20.45 -10.90
CA ARG A 450 1.33 -21.51 -11.50
C ARG A 450 0.69 -22.15 -12.75
N ASP A 451 0.04 -21.32 -13.56
CA ASP A 451 -0.71 -21.76 -14.75
C ASP A 451 -0.57 -20.71 -15.85
N ASP A 452 0.03 -21.10 -16.97
CA ASP A 452 0.37 -20.21 -18.09
C ASP A 452 -0.80 -19.97 -19.04
N ARG A 453 -1.93 -20.66 -18.84
CA ARG A 453 -3.16 -20.48 -19.63
C ARG A 453 -3.93 -19.24 -19.21
N TRP A 454 -3.68 -18.71 -18.01
CA TRP A 454 -4.32 -17.48 -17.56
C TRP A 454 -3.98 -16.31 -18.48
N ARG A 455 -5.02 -15.56 -18.83
CA ARG A 455 -4.99 -14.29 -19.54
C ARG A 455 -5.71 -13.24 -18.70
N ILE A 456 -5.41 -11.97 -18.95
CA ILE A 456 -6.05 -10.85 -18.27
C ILE A 456 -6.73 -9.96 -19.29
N GLY A 457 -8.04 -9.83 -19.15
CA GLY A 457 -8.85 -8.81 -19.78
C GLY A 457 -9.17 -7.68 -18.81
N TYR A 458 -9.95 -6.69 -19.25
CA TYR A 458 -10.32 -5.54 -18.45
C TYR A 458 -11.79 -5.19 -18.64
N VAL A 459 -12.45 -4.92 -17.53
CA VAL A 459 -13.80 -4.35 -17.46
C VAL A 459 -13.63 -2.86 -17.24
N PHE A 460 -14.25 -2.05 -18.08
CA PHE A 460 -14.37 -0.61 -17.93
C PHE A 460 -15.83 -0.28 -17.70
N CYS A 461 -16.13 0.33 -16.56
CA CYS A 461 -17.47 0.79 -16.20
C CYS A 461 -17.47 2.31 -16.07
N GLU A 462 -18.21 3.00 -16.94
CA GLU A 462 -18.60 4.39 -16.69
C GLU A 462 -19.75 4.40 -15.69
N LEU A 463 -19.54 5.14 -14.61
CA LEU A 463 -20.49 5.24 -13.52
C LEU A 463 -21.29 6.53 -13.67
N GLU A 464 -22.58 6.48 -13.32
CA GLU A 464 -23.38 7.69 -13.20
C GLU A 464 -22.75 8.64 -12.16
N PRO A 465 -22.69 9.95 -12.46
CA PRO A 465 -22.19 10.95 -11.52
C PRO A 465 -22.91 10.83 -10.18
N ARG A 466 -22.16 10.94 -9.08
CA ARG A 466 -22.78 11.08 -7.76
C ARG A 466 -23.57 12.38 -7.78
N GLY A 467 -24.89 12.31 -7.68
CA GLY A 467 -25.66 13.48 -7.25
C GLY A 467 -25.07 13.91 -5.91
N GLU A 468 -24.47 15.10 -5.85
CA GLU A 468 -23.91 15.62 -4.60
C GLU A 468 -25.05 15.76 -3.60
N SER A 469 -25.23 14.76 -2.72
CA SER A 469 -25.88 15.02 -1.45
C SER A 469 -24.87 15.82 -0.63
N VAL A 470 -24.86 17.13 -0.85
CA VAL A 470 -24.20 18.05 0.06
C VAL A 470 -24.94 17.91 1.39
N SER A 471 -24.43 17.04 2.26
CA SER A 471 -24.73 17.07 3.68
C SER A 471 -24.17 18.37 4.24
N ARG A 472 -24.85 19.50 3.96
CA ARG A 472 -24.72 20.70 4.77
C ARG A 472 -25.36 20.36 6.11
N ARG A 473 -24.53 20.09 7.11
CA ARG A 473 -24.75 20.46 8.51
C ARG A 473 -23.43 20.40 9.25
#